data_AF-A0AAN4ID40-F1
#
_entry.id   AF-A0AAN4ID40-F1
#
_cell.length_a   1.000
_cell.length_b   1.000
_cell.length_c   1.000
_cell.angle_alpha   90.00
_cell.angle_beta   90.00
_cell.angle_gamma   90.00
#
_symmetry.space_group_name_H-M   'P 1'
#
loop_
_entity.id
_entity.type
_entity.pdbx_description
1 polymer ?
#
loop_
_entity_poly.entity_id
_entity_poly.type
_entity_poly.pdbx_seq_one_letter_code
_entity_poly.pdbx_strand_id
1 'polypeptide(L)'
;MRNEKAIGLFIAAAGIIILLGKFGVFGFIGRNFWPLLILLPGIALHALYYARISPSWSLVPAGILTVYGVLFSITNTWGAGLMSRLWPAFLLGIAIGLLEYGMAERRRPEYVLPAALILGAVSIIIFGFTLLQTGIIYVLAVLLILGGVWLLLGRGRQGRGW
;
A
#
# COMPACT_ATOMS: atom_id res chain seq x y z
N MET A 1 -16.60 -39.07 33.83
CA MET A 1 -17.73 -38.52 33.04
C MET A 1 -17.48 -37.16 32.36
N ARG A 2 -17.19 -36.04 33.07
CA ARG A 2 -17.04 -34.71 32.41
C ARG A 2 -15.77 -34.59 31.55
N ASN A 3 -14.66 -35.18 31.99
CA ASN A 3 -13.41 -35.18 31.21
C ASN A 3 -13.47 -36.08 29.97
N GLU A 4 -14.17 -37.22 30.02
CA GLU A 4 -14.29 -38.13 28.87
C GLU A 4 -15.07 -37.48 27.71
N LYS A 5 -16.13 -36.73 28.02
CA LYS A 5 -16.88 -35.95 27.02
C LYS A 5 -16.03 -34.82 26.43
N ALA A 6 -15.21 -34.15 27.24
CA ALA A 6 -14.30 -33.11 26.77
C ALA A 6 -13.18 -33.66 25.88
N ILE A 7 -12.63 -34.84 26.24
CA ILE A 7 -11.60 -35.54 25.45
C ILE A 7 -12.20 -36.03 24.13
N GLY A 8 -13.40 -36.62 24.15
CA GLY A 8 -14.12 -37.04 22.94
C GLY A 8 -14.41 -35.86 22.00
N LEU A 9 -14.85 -34.72 22.54
CA LEU A 9 -15.06 -33.50 21.77
C LEU A 9 -13.75 -32.96 21.17
N PHE A 10 -12.64 -33.01 21.91
CA PHE A 10 -11.34 -32.59 21.42
C PHE A 10 -10.84 -33.45 20.26
N ILE A 11 -10.97 -34.78 20.37
CA ILE A 11 -10.58 -35.73 19.32
C ILE A 11 -11.47 -35.54 18.08
N ALA A 12 -12.78 -35.37 18.25
CA ALA A 12 -13.70 -35.09 17.16
C ALA A 12 -13.37 -33.77 16.44
N ALA A 13 -13.10 -32.71 17.19
CA ALA A 13 -12.69 -31.42 16.64
C ALA A 13 -11.35 -31.51 15.89
N ALA A 14 -10.36 -32.22 16.44
CA ALA A 14 -9.08 -32.46 15.78
C ALA A 14 -9.26 -33.24 14.47
N GLY A 15 -10.12 -34.27 14.45
CA GLY A 15 -10.45 -35.03 13.24
C GLY A 15 -11.10 -34.15 12.16
N ILE A 16 -12.05 -33.28 12.53
CA ILE A 16 -12.68 -32.32 11.63
C ILE A 16 -11.65 -31.34 11.06
N ILE A 17 -10.76 -30.79 11.90
CA ILE A 17 -9.70 -29.87 11.47
C ILE A 17 -8.77 -30.55 10.46
N ILE A 18 -8.32 -31.78 10.73
CA ILE A 18 -7.46 -32.53 9.81
C ILE A 18 -8.16 -32.80 8.47
N LEU A 19 -9.44 -33.19 8.51
CA LEU A 19 -10.24 -33.39 7.30
C LEU A 19 -10.40 -32.09 6.51
N LEU A 20 -10.73 -30.97 7.15
CA LEU A 20 -10.80 -29.64 6.52
C LEU A 20 -9.48 -29.24 5.87
N GLY A 21 -8.35 -29.57 6.50
CA GLY A 21 -7.03 -29.39 5.90
C GLY A 21 -6.82 -30.22 4.64
N LYS A 22 -7.22 -31.49 4.65
CA LYS A 22 -7.15 -32.37 3.48
C LYS A 22 -8.08 -31.93 2.34
N PHE A 23 -9.24 -31.36 2.66
CA PHE A 23 -10.14 -30.72 1.70
C PHE A 23 -9.61 -29.39 1.15
N GLY A 24 -8.43 -28.95 1.58
CA GLY A 24 -7.80 -27.74 1.08
C GLY A 24 -8.44 -26.45 1.60
N VAL A 25 -9.29 -26.51 2.63
CA VAL A 25 -9.94 -25.32 3.22
C VAL A 25 -8.89 -24.36 3.77
N PHE A 26 -7.88 -24.86 4.49
CA PHE A 26 -6.77 -24.03 4.97
C PHE A 26 -5.90 -23.48 3.83
N GLY A 27 -5.72 -24.25 2.75
CA GLY A 27 -5.01 -23.78 1.56
C GLY A 27 -5.77 -22.70 0.80
N PHE A 28 -7.10 -22.85 0.67
CA PHE A 28 -7.99 -21.87 0.05
C PHE A 28 -8.07 -20.58 0.87
N ILE A 29 -8.26 -20.69 2.20
CA ILE A 29 -8.30 -19.52 3.08
C ILE A 29 -6.94 -18.82 3.08
N GLY A 30 -5.85 -19.57 3.28
CA GLY A 30 -4.49 -19.01 3.25
C GLY A 30 -4.20 -18.29 1.94
N ARG A 31 -4.51 -18.91 0.79
CA ARG A 31 -4.25 -18.31 -0.52
C ARG A 31 -5.15 -17.10 -0.81
N ASN A 32 -6.40 -17.08 -0.37
CA ASN A 32 -7.31 -15.98 -0.71
C ASN A 32 -7.25 -14.81 0.28
N PHE A 33 -6.99 -15.11 1.55
CA PHE A 33 -7.11 -14.14 2.65
C PHE A 33 -5.77 -13.66 3.19
N TRP A 34 -4.62 -14.20 2.75
CA TRP A 34 -3.31 -13.68 3.18
C TRP A 34 -3.12 -12.17 2.96
N PRO A 35 -3.65 -11.51 1.90
CA PRO A 35 -3.49 -10.07 1.74
C PRO A 35 -4.17 -9.28 2.86
N LEU A 36 -5.23 -9.84 3.46
CA LEU A 36 -5.91 -9.21 4.60
C LEU A 36 -5.03 -9.19 5.85
N LEU A 37 -4.10 -10.13 6.01
CA LEU A 37 -3.13 -10.09 7.10
C LEU A 37 -2.19 -8.90 7.01
N ILE A 38 -2.00 -8.33 5.81
CA ILE A 38 -1.23 -7.10 5.57
C ILE A 38 -2.14 -5.87 5.64
N LEU A 39 -3.34 -5.96 5.06
CA LEU A 39 -4.30 -4.85 5.02
C LEU A 39 -4.85 -4.49 6.41
N LEU A 40 -5.21 -5.49 7.21
CA LEU A 40 -5.77 -5.29 8.56
C LEU A 40 -4.86 -4.47 9.48
N PRO A 41 -3.55 -4.78 9.64
CA PRO A 41 -2.68 -3.95 10.46
C PRO A 41 -2.50 -2.54 9.88
N GLY A 42 -2.50 -2.37 8.55
CA GLY A 42 -2.50 -1.03 7.93
C GLY A 42 -3.71 -0.19 8.34
N ILE A 43 -4.91 -0.75 8.20
CA ILE A 43 -6.16 -0.10 8.62
C ILE A 43 -6.20 0.11 10.14
N ALA A 44 -5.72 -0.85 10.92
CA ALA A 44 -5.66 -0.75 12.37
C ALA A 44 -4.75 0.41 12.81
N LEU A 45 -3.59 0.59 12.17
CA LEU A 45 -2.69 1.72 12.45
C LEU A 45 -3.34 3.07 12.10
N HIS A 46 -4.08 3.16 11.00
CA HIS A 46 -4.90 4.34 10.70
C HIS A 46 -5.92 4.60 11.81
N ALA A 47 -6.68 3.57 12.21
CA ALA A 47 -7.68 3.69 13.26
C ALA A 47 -7.06 4.13 14.59
N LEU A 48 -5.91 3.58 14.97
CA LEU A 48 -5.17 3.94 16.19
C LEU A 48 -4.67 5.39 16.14
N TYR A 49 -4.20 5.86 14.98
CA TYR A 49 -3.81 7.27 14.81
C TYR A 49 -5.02 8.21 14.95
N TYR A 50 -6.14 7.93 14.27
CA TYR A 50 -7.35 8.76 14.35
C TYR A 50 -8.00 8.72 15.75
N ALA A 51 -7.87 7.60 16.46
CA ALA A 51 -8.25 7.46 17.85
C ALA A 51 -7.30 8.19 18.83
N ARG A 52 -6.25 8.86 18.31
CA ARG A 52 -5.22 9.57 19.10
C ARG A 52 -4.43 8.66 20.04
N ILE A 53 -4.37 7.36 19.75
CA ILE A 53 -3.62 6.36 20.52
C ILE A 53 -2.17 6.27 20.01
N SER A 54 -1.98 6.43 18.70
CA SER A 54 -0.69 6.26 18.04
C SER A 54 -0.11 7.59 17.54
N PRO A 55 1.22 7.79 17.59
CA PRO A 55 1.89 8.99 17.08
C PRO A 55 1.82 9.11 15.55
N SER A 56 2.03 10.32 15.02
CA SER A 56 1.90 10.61 13.59
C SER A 56 2.82 9.79 12.70
N TRP A 57 4.02 9.43 13.17
CA TRP A 57 4.95 8.61 12.38
C TRP A 57 4.38 7.24 12.01
N SER A 58 3.41 6.73 12.78
CA SER A 58 2.73 5.45 12.50
C SER A 58 1.88 5.48 11.23
N LEU A 59 1.57 6.66 10.70
CA LEU A 59 0.91 6.81 9.39
C LEU A 59 1.78 6.34 8.24
N VAL A 60 3.11 6.40 8.37
CA VAL A 60 4.02 5.91 7.33
C VAL A 60 3.83 4.40 7.12
N PRO A 61 3.99 3.53 8.15
CA PRO A 61 3.70 2.11 7.98
C PRO A 61 2.21 1.84 7.74
N ALA A 62 1.28 2.67 8.23
CA ALA A 62 -0.15 2.51 7.94
C ALA A 62 -0.46 2.63 6.44
N GLY A 63 0.02 3.69 5.78
CA GLY A 63 -0.18 3.92 4.35
C GLY A 63 0.50 2.84 3.50
N ILE A 64 1.74 2.45 3.86
CA ILE A 64 2.47 1.37 3.17
C ILE A 64 1.69 0.05 3.24
N LEU A 65 1.32 -0.39 4.45
CA LEU A 65 0.62 -1.66 4.66
C LEU A 65 -0.76 -1.65 3.98
N THR A 66 -1.45 -0.52 3.99
CA THR A 66 -2.76 -0.39 3.35
C THR A 66 -2.65 -0.53 1.84
N VAL A 67 -1.74 0.22 1.21
CA VAL A 67 -1.53 0.15 -0.24
C VAL A 67 -1.02 -1.23 -0.66
N TYR A 68 -0.12 -1.84 0.11
CA TYR A 68 0.42 -3.16 -0.19
C TYR A 68 -0.65 -4.25 -0.01
N GLY A 69 -1.46 -4.16 1.05
CA GLY A 69 -2.58 -5.07 1.27
C GLY A 69 -3.61 -5.01 0.14
N VAL A 70 -3.93 -3.81 -0.36
CA VAL A 70 -4.80 -3.63 -1.54
C VAL A 70 -4.14 -4.20 -2.80
N LEU A 71 -2.87 -3.89 -3.05
CA LEU A 71 -2.11 -4.39 -4.19
C LEU A 71 -2.10 -5.93 -4.22
N PHE A 72 -1.77 -6.56 -3.09
CA PHE A 72 -1.75 -8.01 -2.97
C PHE A 72 -3.14 -8.60 -3.11
N SER A 73 -4.19 -7.95 -2.59
CA SER A 73 -5.58 -8.39 -2.79
C SER A 73 -5.96 -8.42 -4.28
N ILE A 74 -5.56 -7.39 -5.03
CA ILE A 74 -5.79 -7.29 -6.48
C ILE A 74 -5.01 -8.37 -7.22
N THR A 75 -3.70 -8.48 -6.99
CA THR A 75 -2.89 -9.49 -7.70
C THR A 75 -3.29 -10.92 -7.34
N ASN A 76 -3.84 -11.16 -6.15
CA ASN A 76 -4.31 -12.47 -5.74
C ASN A 76 -5.64 -12.87 -6.41
N THR A 77 -6.52 -11.89 -6.69
CA THR A 77 -7.84 -12.13 -7.29
C THR A 77 -7.82 -12.14 -8.82
N TRP A 78 -7.05 -11.25 -9.46
CA TRP A 78 -6.94 -11.17 -10.92
C TRP A 78 -5.69 -11.87 -11.48
N GLY A 79 -4.83 -12.40 -10.63
CA GLY A 79 -3.68 -13.22 -11.01
C GLY A 79 -2.32 -12.53 -10.86
N ALA A 80 -1.31 -13.32 -10.50
CA ALA A 80 0.03 -12.84 -10.19
C ALA A 80 0.72 -12.10 -11.36
N GLY A 81 0.29 -12.34 -12.61
CA GLY A 81 0.80 -11.64 -13.79
C GLY A 81 0.60 -10.12 -13.75
N LEU A 82 -0.43 -9.62 -13.04
CA LEU A 82 -0.66 -8.20 -12.84
C LEU A 82 0.41 -7.51 -11.99
N MET A 83 1.17 -8.27 -11.18
CA MET A 83 2.25 -7.71 -10.38
C MET A 83 3.29 -6.99 -11.25
N SER A 84 3.54 -7.49 -12.46
CA SER A 84 4.43 -6.86 -13.44
C SER A 84 3.97 -5.48 -13.90
N ARG A 85 2.67 -5.19 -13.82
CA ARG A 85 2.09 -3.88 -14.19
C ARG A 85 1.86 -3.00 -12.97
N LEU A 86 1.51 -3.60 -11.84
CA LEU A 86 1.13 -2.89 -10.62
C LEU A 86 2.30 -2.61 -9.67
N TRP A 87 3.52 -3.10 -9.94
CA TRP A 87 4.69 -2.85 -9.09
C TRP A 87 4.95 -1.39 -8.71
N PRO A 88 4.63 -0.36 -9.53
CA PRO A 88 4.88 1.02 -9.11
C PRO A 88 4.00 1.43 -7.91
N ALA A 89 2.92 0.69 -7.64
CA ALA A 89 2.11 0.84 -6.42
C ALA A 89 2.93 0.67 -5.12
N PHE A 90 4.06 -0.06 -5.15
CA PHE A 90 4.95 -0.14 -3.99
C PHE A 90 5.55 1.24 -3.65
N LEU A 91 6.01 1.98 -4.66
CA LEU A 91 6.49 3.35 -4.47
C LEU A 91 5.36 4.29 -4.03
N LEU A 92 4.16 4.05 -4.56
CA LEU A 92 2.95 4.81 -4.22
C LEU A 92 2.55 4.59 -2.75
N GLY A 93 2.73 3.38 -2.22
CA GLY A 93 2.51 3.08 -0.80
C GLY A 93 3.43 3.89 0.12
N ILE A 94 4.72 3.99 -0.24
CA ILE A 94 5.68 4.83 0.49
C ILE A 94 5.31 6.31 0.37
N ALA A 95 4.95 6.77 -0.83
CA ALA A 95 4.54 8.14 -1.07
C ALA A 95 3.30 8.52 -0.26
N ILE A 96 2.27 7.67 -0.23
CA ILE A 96 1.04 7.88 0.54
C ILE A 96 1.37 7.92 2.05
N GLY A 97 2.12 6.95 2.57
CA GLY A 97 2.48 6.94 3.99
C GLY A 97 3.26 8.21 4.41
N LEU A 98 4.20 8.67 3.58
CA LEU A 98 4.94 9.92 3.83
C LEU A 98 4.06 11.17 3.69
N LEU A 99 3.12 11.17 2.74
CA LEU A 99 2.18 12.27 2.52
C LEU A 99 1.24 12.42 3.72
N GLU A 100 0.66 11.32 4.20
CA GLU A 100 -0.20 11.29 5.37
C GLU A 100 0.55 11.76 6.62
N TYR A 101 1.77 11.26 6.83
CA TYR A 101 2.63 11.73 7.92
C TYR A 101 2.93 13.24 7.82
N GLY A 102 3.32 13.73 6.65
CA GLY A 102 3.63 15.15 6.43
C GLY A 102 2.43 16.08 6.59
N MET A 103 1.21 15.59 6.33
CA MET A 103 -0.03 16.35 6.55
C MET A 103 -0.48 16.35 8.01
N ALA A 104 -0.32 15.21 8.68
CA ALA A 104 -0.68 14.96 10.08
C ALA A 104 0.19 15.70 11.09
N GLU A 105 1.48 15.85 10.79
CA GLU A 105 2.44 16.43 11.73
C GLU A 105 2.33 17.96 11.78
N ARG A 106 2.34 18.51 13.00
CA ARG A 106 2.16 19.96 13.23
C ARG A 106 3.46 20.73 13.00
N ARG A 107 4.60 20.10 13.27
CA ARG A 107 5.94 20.56 12.87
C ARG A 107 6.36 19.80 11.62
N ARG A 108 6.02 20.36 10.46
CA ARG A 108 6.29 19.73 9.17
C ARG A 108 7.80 19.71 8.90
N PRO A 109 8.43 18.54 8.79
CA PRO A 109 9.80 18.47 8.31
C PRO A 109 9.83 18.99 6.87
N GLU A 110 10.63 20.02 6.59
CA GLU A 110 10.62 20.75 5.30
C GLU A 110 10.78 19.83 4.08
N TYR A 111 11.47 18.70 4.26
CA TYR A 111 11.80 17.77 3.18
C TYR A 111 10.79 16.64 2.97
N VAL A 112 9.91 16.35 3.96
CA VAL A 112 9.04 15.16 3.90
C VAL A 112 7.90 15.32 2.89
N LEU A 113 7.25 16.49 2.87
CA LEU A 113 6.18 16.75 1.91
C LEU A 113 6.69 16.82 0.46
N PRO A 114 7.78 17.56 0.14
CA PRO A 114 8.37 17.52 -1.19
C PRO A 114 8.80 16.12 -1.60
N ALA A 115 9.44 15.35 -0.71
CA ALA A 115 9.85 13.98 -1.01
C ALA A 115 8.66 13.06 -1.30
N ALA A 116 7.58 13.14 -0.50
CA ALA A 116 6.36 12.37 -0.71
C ALA A 116 5.72 12.70 -2.07
N LEU A 117 5.65 13.98 -2.43
CA LEU A 117 5.09 14.44 -3.70
C LEU A 117 5.93 14.00 -4.89
N ILE A 118 7.26 14.13 -4.82
CA ILE A 118 8.17 13.70 -5.88
C ILE A 118 8.06 12.18 -6.05
N LEU A 119 8.11 11.42 -4.96
CA LEU A 119 8.01 9.97 -5.00
C LEU A 119 6.64 9.50 -5.54
N GLY A 120 5.55 10.16 -5.12
CA GLY A 120 4.20 9.89 -5.60
C GLY A 120 4.05 10.21 -7.08
N ALA A 121 4.56 11.35 -7.54
CA ALA A 121 4.55 11.73 -8.95
C ALA A 121 5.34 10.73 -9.81
N VAL A 122 6.56 10.39 -9.39
CA VAL A 122 7.39 9.37 -10.07
C VAL A 122 6.67 8.03 -10.11
N SER A 123 6.09 7.59 -8.99
CA SER A 123 5.32 6.35 -8.92
C SER A 123 4.12 6.36 -9.88
N ILE A 124 3.32 7.42 -9.91
CA ILE A 124 2.15 7.55 -10.79
C ILE A 124 2.58 7.56 -12.27
N ILE A 125 3.67 8.25 -12.60
CA ILE A 125 4.21 8.29 -13.96
C ILE A 125 4.63 6.88 -14.40
N ILE A 126 5.39 6.17 -13.55
CA ILE A 126 5.82 4.79 -13.82
C ILE A 126 4.60 3.85 -13.88
N PHE A 127 3.61 4.02 -13.01
CA PHE A 127 2.36 3.27 -13.05
C PHE A 127 1.60 3.48 -14.35
N GLY A 128 1.58 4.72 -14.85
CA GLY A 128 1.08 5.05 -16.18
C GLY A 128 1.85 4.30 -17.26
N PHE A 129 3.19 4.34 -17.24
CA PHE A 129 4.03 3.61 -18.21
C PHE A 129 3.77 2.10 -18.22
N THR A 130 3.63 1.47 -17.04
CA THR A 130 3.47 0.01 -16.92
C THR A 130 2.07 -0.46 -17.35
N LEU A 131 1.03 0.34 -17.10
CA LEU A 131 -0.31 0.09 -17.64
C LEU A 131 -0.39 0.38 -19.14
N LEU A 132 0.33 1.41 -19.60
CA LEU A 132 0.39 1.89 -20.99
C LEU A 132 1.55 1.28 -21.78
N GLN A 133 1.93 0.02 -21.57
CA GLN A 133 2.88 -0.67 -22.48
C GLN A 133 2.43 -0.63 -23.97
N THR A 134 1.22 -0.15 -24.26
CA THR A 134 0.67 0.18 -25.60
C THR A 134 0.85 1.66 -26.05
N GLY A 135 1.44 2.57 -25.25
CA GLY A 135 1.31 4.03 -25.42
C GLY A 135 2.51 4.89 -24.98
N ILE A 136 3.74 4.44 -25.24
CA ILE A 136 5.04 5.09 -24.92
C ILE A 136 5.08 6.61 -25.19
N ILE A 137 4.39 7.09 -26.22
CA ILE A 137 4.39 8.50 -26.66
C ILE A 137 3.73 9.44 -25.63
N TYR A 138 2.66 9.02 -24.97
CA TYR A 138 1.88 9.90 -24.09
C TYR A 138 2.63 10.27 -22.81
N VAL A 139 3.50 9.38 -22.35
CA VAL A 139 4.16 9.57 -21.07
C VAL A 139 5.56 10.19 -21.22
N LEU A 140 6.17 10.11 -22.40
CA LEU A 140 7.15 11.12 -22.85
C LEU A 140 6.55 12.53 -22.82
N ALA A 141 5.31 12.71 -23.32
CA ALA A 141 4.66 14.02 -23.35
C ALA A 141 4.37 14.57 -21.94
N VAL A 142 3.89 13.74 -21.01
CA VAL A 142 3.66 14.16 -19.62
C VAL A 142 4.97 14.52 -18.89
N LEU A 143 6.04 13.73 -19.07
CA LEU A 143 7.35 14.05 -18.50
C LEU A 143 7.89 15.38 -19.04
N LEU A 144 7.70 15.66 -20.33
CA LEU A 144 8.08 16.92 -20.93
C LEU A 144 7.27 18.10 -20.36
N ILE A 145 5.96 17.91 -20.16
CA ILE A 145 5.07 18.93 -19.59
C ILE A 145 5.46 19.20 -18.13
N LEU A 146 5.66 18.17 -17.32
CA LEU A 146 6.05 18.33 -15.92
C LEU A 146 7.45 18.94 -15.78
N GLY A 147 8.41 18.52 -16.62
CA GLY A 147 9.72 19.15 -16.70
C GLY A 147 9.64 20.63 -17.10
N GLY A 148 8.77 20.96 -18.07
CA GLY A 148 8.50 22.33 -18.49
C GLY A 148 7.87 23.18 -17.38
N VAL A 149 6.84 22.66 -16.71
CA VAL A 149 6.17 23.34 -15.59
C VAL A 149 7.15 23.54 -14.42
N TRP A 150 7.99 22.56 -14.13
CA TRP A 150 9.01 22.67 -13.09
C TRP A 150 10.08 23.74 -13.40
N LEU A 151 10.53 23.83 -14.66
CA LEU A 151 11.42 24.90 -15.13
C LEU A 151 10.78 26.29 -15.02
N LEU A 152 9.48 26.41 -15.29
CA LEU A 152 8.74 27.66 -15.20
C LEU A 152 8.54 28.11 -13.75
N LEU A 153 8.21 27.18 -12.85
CA LEU A 153 8.01 27.48 -11.43
C LEU A 153 9.34 27.71 -10.68
N GLY A 154 10.43 27.07 -11.11
CA GLY A 154 11.77 27.26 -10.53
C GLY A 154 12.45 28.58 -10.92
N ARG A 155 12.15 29.14 -12.11
CA ARG A 155 12.73 30.41 -12.58
C ARG A 155 12.08 31.68 -12.02
N GLY A 156 10.93 31.57 -11.35
CA GLY A 156 10.20 32.72 -10.80
C GLY A 156 10.84 33.38 -9.56
N ARG A 157 11.96 32.86 -9.03
CA ARG A 157 12.61 33.38 -7.80
C ARG A 157 13.94 34.11 -8.00
N GLN A 158 14.43 34.27 -9.24
CA GLN A 158 15.71 34.93 -9.50
C GLN A 158 15.58 36.05 -10.54
N GLY A 159 14.81 37.08 -10.19
CA GLY A 159 14.56 38.22 -11.06
C GLY A 159 13.89 39.42 -10.36
N ARG A 160 14.39 39.80 -9.18
CA ARG A 160 14.18 41.16 -8.62
C ARG A 160 15.51 41.68 -8.10
N GLY A 161 16.28 42.23 -9.02
CA GLY A 161 17.34 43.20 -8.74
C GLY A 161 17.13 44.34 -9.71
N TRP A 162 16.48 45.40 -9.24
CA TRP A 162 16.61 46.77 -9.73
C TRP A 162 17.16 47.55 -8.55
#